data_AF-A0A2T5I0G8-F1
#
_entry.id   AF-A0A2T5I0G8-F1
#
_cell.length_a   1.000
_cell.length_b   1.000
_cell.length_c   1.000
_cell.angle_alpha   90.00
_cell.angle_beta   90.00
_cell.angle_gamma   90.00
#
_symmetry.space_group_name_H-M   'P 1'
#
loop_
_entity.id
_entity.type
_entity.pdbx_description
1 polymer ?
#
loop_
_entity_poly.entity_id
_entity_poly.type
_entity_poly.pdbx_seq_one_letter_code
_entity_poly.pdbx_strand_id
1 'polypeptide(L)'
;MIVMNGQKILQTQNNNEWETIGTIKKVEEGIKPGVYNIYLAKTPSDKNRYEGQVIHVDKENSVFYQQVNKDFIVHQLEAVDGKPVAGKDVAITYDGEKATLTLIDTPKNKRILKI
;
A
#
# COMPACT_ATOMS: atom_id res chain seq x y z
N MET A 1 -6.99 10.48 -1.19
CA MET A 1 -5.58 10.33 -0.77
C MET A 1 -5.55 9.76 0.62
N ILE A 2 -4.39 9.27 1.07
CA ILE A 2 -4.17 8.93 2.48
C ILE A 2 -3.05 9.81 3.02
N VAL A 3 -3.30 10.48 4.13
CA VAL A 3 -2.27 11.20 4.89
C VAL A 3 -1.83 10.32 6.05
N MET A 4 -0.52 10.08 6.13
CA MET A 4 0.12 9.32 7.21
C MET A 4 1.00 10.25 8.04
N ASN A 5 0.66 10.45 9.31
CA ASN A 5 1.41 11.31 10.25
C ASN A 5 1.51 10.70 11.66
N GLY A 6 1.57 9.37 11.74
CA GLY A 6 1.34 8.60 12.97
C GLY A 6 -0.13 8.19 13.13
N GLN A 7 -1.04 8.93 12.48
CA GLN A 7 -2.38 8.51 12.17
C GLN A 7 -2.51 8.25 10.68
N LYS A 8 -3.52 7.47 10.30
CA LYS A 8 -3.96 7.18 8.94
C LYS A 8 -5.28 7.89 8.72
N ILE A 9 -5.28 8.88 7.83
CA ILE A 9 -6.41 9.73 7.53
C ILE A 9 -6.72 9.58 6.04
N LEU A 10 -7.87 9.00 5.72
CA LEU A 10 -8.37 8.92 4.35
C LEU A 10 -9.08 10.24 4.03
N GLN A 11 -8.73 10.86 2.90
CA GLN A 11 -9.31 12.13 2.48
C GLN A 11 -9.80 12.06 1.04
N THR A 12 -10.95 12.69 0.79
CA THR A 12 -11.47 12.95 -0.55
C THR A 12 -11.39 14.44 -0.85
N GLN A 13 -11.38 14.80 -2.14
CA GLN A 13 -11.49 16.19 -2.55
C GLN A 13 -12.95 16.48 -2.94
N ASN A 14 -13.52 17.51 -2.33
CA ASN A 14 -14.87 17.98 -2.62
C ASN A 14 -14.83 19.51 -2.75
N ASN A 15 -15.35 20.07 -3.84
CA ASN A 15 -15.35 21.53 -4.09
C ASN A 15 -13.99 22.22 -3.84
N ASN A 16 -12.88 21.60 -4.28
CA ASN A 16 -11.50 22.03 -4.05
C ASN A 16 -11.01 22.02 -2.59
N GLU A 17 -11.82 21.57 -1.64
CA GLU A 17 -11.44 21.35 -0.25
C GLU A 17 -11.16 19.87 0.02
N TRP A 18 -10.26 19.60 0.97
CA TRP A 18 -9.94 18.24 1.41
C TRP A 18 -10.78 17.89 2.63
N GLU A 19 -11.63 16.88 2.49
CA GLU A 19 -12.48 16.38 3.56
C GLU A 19 -11.98 15.02 4.03
N THR A 20 -11.94 14.83 5.35
CA THR A 20 -11.65 13.51 5.93
C THR A 20 -12.87 12.61 5.74
N ILE A 21 -12.64 11.42 5.18
CA ILE A 21 -13.66 10.40 5.02
C ILE A 21 -13.35 9.20 5.92
N GLY A 22 -14.39 8.68 6.57
CA GLY A 22 -14.28 7.54 7.48
C GLY A 22 -13.56 7.87 8.79
N THR A 23 -13.06 6.83 9.45
CA THR A 23 -12.43 6.94 10.79
C THR A 23 -10.93 7.12 10.69
N ILE A 24 -10.39 8.04 11.49
CA ILE A 24 -8.95 8.19 11.71
C ILE A 24 -8.43 6.99 12.50
N LYS A 25 -7.44 6.28 11.97
CA LYS A 25 -6.84 5.09 12.61
C LYS A 25 -5.38 5.35 12.94
N LYS A 26 -4.79 4.55 13.83
CA LYS A 26 -3.33 4.54 14.01
C LYS A 26 -2.69 3.99 12.74
N VAL A 27 -1.58 4.60 12.29
CA VAL A 27 -0.84 4.06 11.15
C VAL A 27 -0.21 2.72 11.50
N GLU A 28 -0.20 1.79 10.56
CA GLU A 28 0.46 0.50 10.69
C GLU A 28 2.00 0.65 10.75
N GLU A 29 2.65 -0.21 11.53
CA GLU A 29 4.11 -0.16 11.68
C GLU A 29 4.83 -0.38 10.34
N GLY A 30 5.83 0.44 10.06
CA GLY A 30 6.66 0.32 8.86
C GLY A 30 6.25 1.28 7.73
N ILE A 31 5.05 1.87 7.79
CA ILE A 31 4.64 2.92 6.86
C ILE A 31 5.26 4.25 7.29
N LYS A 32 5.95 4.92 6.37
CA LYS A 32 6.55 6.22 6.62
C LYS A 32 5.49 7.33 6.66
N PRO A 33 5.71 8.42 7.41
CA PRO A 33 4.88 9.61 7.26
C PRO A 33 4.94 10.15 5.84
N GLY A 34 3.81 10.64 5.32
CA GLY A 34 3.72 11.16 3.97
C GLY A 34 2.29 11.25 3.44
N VAL A 35 2.19 11.76 2.22
CA VAL A 35 0.93 11.83 1.45
C VAL A 35 0.96 10.77 0.37
N TYR A 36 -0.04 9.89 0.38
CA TYR A 36 -0.16 8.74 -0.50
C TYR A 36 -1.38 8.93 -1.39
N ASN A 37 -1.16 9.34 -2.65
CA ASN A 37 -2.24 9.55 -3.60
C ASN A 37 -2.64 8.23 -4.29
N ILE A 38 -3.36 7.38 -3.54
CA ILE A 38 -3.84 6.08 -4.03
C ILE A 38 -4.81 6.18 -5.21
N TYR A 39 -5.36 7.36 -5.52
CA TYR A 39 -6.22 7.55 -6.70
C TYR A 39 -5.43 7.55 -8.02
N LEU A 40 -4.09 7.69 -7.94
CA LEU A 40 -3.20 7.50 -9.09
C LEU A 40 -2.83 6.03 -9.30
N ALA A 41 -3.39 5.12 -8.50
CA ALA A 41 -3.07 3.71 -8.61
C ALA A 41 -3.51 3.15 -9.96
N LYS A 42 -2.64 2.32 -10.54
CA LYS A 42 -2.88 1.63 -11.81
C LYS A 42 -3.17 0.16 -11.55
N THR A 43 -3.93 -0.46 -12.43
CA THR A 43 -4.07 -1.91 -12.45
C THR A 43 -2.78 -2.55 -12.97
N PRO A 44 -2.43 -3.76 -12.51
CA PRO A 44 -1.34 -4.56 -13.06
C PRO A 44 -1.49 -4.70 -14.57
N SER A 45 -0.44 -4.40 -15.35
CA SER A 45 -0.51 -4.48 -16.82
C SER A 45 0.85 -4.61 -17.50
N ASP A 46 1.89 -3.98 -16.95
CA ASP A 46 3.21 -3.85 -17.58
C ASP A 46 4.22 -4.90 -17.10
N LYS A 47 3.97 -5.52 -15.94
CA LYS A 47 4.88 -6.46 -15.30
C LYS A 47 4.12 -7.65 -14.72
N ASN A 48 4.79 -8.79 -14.71
CA ASN A 48 4.31 -9.98 -14.00
C ASN A 48 4.68 -9.95 -12.51
N ARG A 49 5.49 -8.98 -12.05
CA ARG A 49 5.94 -8.92 -10.66
C ARG A 49 6.06 -7.47 -10.17
N TYR A 50 5.48 -7.21 -9.00
CA TYR A 50 5.47 -5.91 -8.33
C TYR A 50 6.01 -6.04 -6.92
N GLU A 51 7.11 -5.35 -6.62
CA GLU A 51 7.77 -5.39 -5.31
C GLU A 51 7.65 -4.04 -4.60
N GLY A 52 7.28 -4.08 -3.33
CA GLY A 52 7.11 -2.88 -2.53
C GLY A 52 6.12 -3.05 -1.38
N GLN A 53 5.83 -1.95 -0.70
CA GLN A 53 5.09 -1.95 0.55
C GLN A 53 3.58 -1.90 0.33
N VAL A 54 2.82 -2.73 1.03
CA VAL A 54 1.35 -2.58 1.11
C VAL A 54 1.02 -1.35 1.96
N ILE A 55 0.35 -0.35 1.38
CA ILE A 55 0.03 0.91 2.06
C ILE A 55 -1.39 0.90 2.66
N HIS A 56 -2.33 0.26 1.96
CA HIS A 56 -3.72 0.20 2.40
C HIS A 56 -4.42 -1.05 1.90
N VAL A 57 -5.10 -1.75 2.80
CA VAL A 57 -6.09 -2.77 2.46
C VAL A 57 -7.48 -2.16 2.65
N ASP A 58 -8.26 -2.12 1.58
CA ASP A 58 -9.64 -1.67 1.56
C ASP A 58 -10.55 -2.90 1.42
N LYS A 59 -11.05 -3.36 2.57
CA LYS A 59 -11.91 -4.55 2.63
C LYS A 59 -13.32 -4.30 2.12
N GLU A 60 -13.76 -3.04 2.09
CA GLU A 60 -15.10 -2.68 1.64
C GLU A 60 -15.18 -2.79 0.12
N ASN A 61 -14.15 -2.32 -0.58
CA ASN A 61 -14.04 -2.42 -2.03
C ASN A 61 -13.27 -3.65 -2.52
N SER A 62 -12.96 -4.60 -1.62
CA SER A 62 -12.23 -5.84 -1.94
C SER A 62 -10.88 -5.65 -2.66
N VAL A 63 -10.16 -4.56 -2.37
CA VAL A 63 -8.86 -4.23 -3.00
C VAL A 63 -7.76 -3.92 -1.98
N PHE A 64 -6.51 -3.96 -2.43
CA PHE A 64 -5.39 -3.40 -1.68
C PHE A 64 -4.43 -2.63 -2.58
N TYR A 65 -3.75 -1.67 -1.98
CA TYR A 65 -2.84 -0.73 -2.63
C TYR A 65 -1.41 -1.02 -2.20
N GLN A 66 -0.54 -1.26 -3.17
CA GLN A 66 0.89 -1.42 -3.00
C GLN A 66 1.61 -0.18 -3.55
N GLN A 67 2.59 0.34 -2.82
CA GLN A 67 3.52 1.31 -3.35
C GLN A 67 4.71 0.58 -3.97
N VAL A 68 4.94 0.79 -5.26
CA VAL A 68 6.07 0.25 -6.02
C VAL A 68 6.93 1.43 -6.45
N ASN A 69 8.08 1.60 -5.81
CA ASN A 69 8.89 2.83 -5.92
C ASN A 69 8.08 4.10 -5.61
N LYS A 70 7.73 4.90 -6.63
CA LYS A 70 6.92 6.12 -6.52
C LYS A 70 5.49 5.95 -7.04
N ASP A 71 5.20 4.83 -7.69
CA ASP A 71 3.90 4.52 -8.26
C ASP A 71 3.05 3.72 -7.26
N PHE A 72 1.75 3.70 -7.52
CA PHE A 72 0.79 2.90 -6.77
C PHE A 72 0.16 1.86 -7.70
N ILE A 73 0.06 0.63 -7.21
CA ILE A 73 -0.62 -0.45 -7.90
C ILE A 73 -1.79 -0.90 -7.03
N VAL A 74 -2.95 -1.08 -7.66
CA VAL A 74 -4.17 -1.59 -6.99
C VAL A 74 -4.42 -3.02 -7.43
N HIS A 75 -4.59 -3.90 -6.46
CA HIS A 75 -4.80 -5.33 -6.66
C HIS A 75 -6.16 -5.74 -6.10
N GLN A 76 -6.85 -6.64 -6.78
CA GLN A 76 -8.06 -7.29 -6.26
C GLN A 76 -7.67 -8.31 -5.20
N LEU A 77 -8.31 -8.30 -4.02
CA LEU A 77 -8.00 -9.25 -2.94
C LEU A 77 -8.25 -10.70 -3.35
N GLU A 78 -9.30 -10.95 -4.12
CA GLU A 78 -9.68 -12.28 -4.58
C GLU A 78 -8.77 -12.86 -5.67
N ALA A 79 -8.06 -12.00 -6.41
CA ALA A 79 -7.15 -12.41 -7.48
C ALA A 79 -5.76 -12.80 -6.95
N VAL A 80 -5.48 -12.54 -5.66
CA VAL A 80 -4.16 -12.74 -5.05
C VAL A 80 -4.25 -13.81 -3.97
N ASP A 81 -3.52 -14.91 -4.16
CA ASP A 81 -3.32 -15.92 -3.14
C ASP A 81 -2.36 -15.38 -2.06
N GLY A 82 -2.85 -15.30 -0.83
CA GLY A 82 -2.17 -14.70 0.31
C GLY A 82 -2.91 -13.50 0.90
N LYS A 83 -2.60 -13.17 2.16
CA LYS A 83 -3.27 -12.09 2.89
C LYS A 83 -2.37 -10.84 2.94
N PRO A 84 -2.71 -9.75 2.24
CA PRO A 84 -1.93 -8.52 2.34
C PRO A 84 -2.09 -7.90 3.73
N VAL A 85 -0.97 -7.38 4.25
CA VAL A 85 -0.91 -6.69 5.53
C VAL A 85 -0.24 -5.34 5.31
N ALA A 86 -0.96 -4.26 5.62
CA ALA A 86 -0.42 -2.91 5.50
C ALA A 86 0.87 -2.74 6.34
N GLY A 87 1.85 -2.05 5.78
CA GLY A 87 3.18 -1.87 6.36
C GLY A 87 4.19 -2.96 6.04
N LYS A 88 3.78 -4.08 5.42
CA LYS A 88 4.69 -5.15 4.98
C LYS A 88 5.16 -4.93 3.56
N ASP A 89 6.45 -5.20 3.34
CA ASP A 89 7.02 -5.31 2.00
C ASP A 89 6.67 -6.68 1.42
N VAL A 90 6.18 -6.69 0.18
CA VAL A 90 5.71 -7.89 -0.51
C VAL A 90 6.12 -7.87 -1.97
N ALA A 91 6.20 -9.06 -2.57
CA ALA A 91 6.14 -9.23 -4.01
C ALA A 91 4.79 -9.80 -4.39
N ILE A 92 4.11 -9.18 -5.35
CA ILE A 92 2.92 -9.73 -6.00
C ILE A 92 3.36 -10.23 -7.37
N THR A 93 3.24 -11.54 -7.60
CA THR A 93 3.63 -12.17 -8.88
C THR A 93 2.42 -12.74 -9.57
N TYR A 94 2.10 -12.26 -10.77
CA TYR A 94 0.99 -12.69 -11.61
C TYR A 94 1.41 -13.83 -12.53
N ASP A 95 0.57 -14.87 -12.57
CA ASP A 95 0.59 -15.99 -13.51
C ASP A 95 -0.80 -16.07 -14.17
N GLY A 96 -0.95 -15.31 -15.26
CA GLY A 96 -2.26 -15.07 -15.89
C GLY A 96 -3.18 -14.23 -15.00
N GLU A 97 -4.38 -14.74 -14.73
CA GLU A 97 -5.41 -14.04 -13.93
C GLU A 97 -5.21 -14.16 -12.42
N LYS A 98 -4.36 -15.09 -11.98
CA LYS A 98 -4.07 -15.30 -10.56
C LYS A 98 -2.71 -14.72 -10.20
N ALA A 99 -2.58 -14.25 -8.97
CA ALA A 99 -1.31 -13.81 -8.43
C ALA A 99 -1.00 -14.50 -7.11
N THR A 100 0.28 -14.52 -6.75
CA THR A 100 0.76 -14.98 -5.44
C THR A 100 1.42 -13.82 -4.70
N LEU A 101 1.15 -13.74 -3.40
CA LEU A 101 1.80 -12.80 -2.49
C LEU A 101 2.92 -13.50 -1.73
N THR A 102 4.14 -12.96 -1.82
CA THR A 102 5.27 -13.39 -1.00
C THR A 102 5.78 -12.22 -0.17
N LEU A 103 5.98 -12.44 1.13
CA LEU A 103 6.63 -11.44 2.00
C LEU A 103 8.08 -11.24 1.54
N ILE A 104 8.49 -9.98 1.42
CA ILE A 104 9.90 -9.62 1.22
C ILE A 104 10.40 -9.12 2.58
N ASP A 105 11.24 -9.91 3.23
CA ASP A 105 11.97 -9.41 4.39
C ASP A 105 13.12 -8.54 3.88
N THR A 106 12.90 -7.22 3.82
CA THR A 106 14.00 -6.29 3.62
C THR A 106 14.78 -6.23 4.95
N PRO A 107 16.04 -6.71 5.03
CA PRO A 107 16.83 -6.53 6.24
C PRO A 107 17.01 -5.01 6.46
N LYS A 108 16.28 -4.48 7.46
CA LYS A 108 16.45 -3.10 7.93
C LYS A 108 17.87 -2.97 8.43
N ASN A 109 18.76 -2.46 7.59
CA ASN A 109 20.15 -2.20 7.92
C ASN A 109 20.17 -1.17 9.07
N LYS A 110 20.24 -1.66 10.31
CA LYS A 110 20.45 -0.83 11.49
C LYS A 110 21.85 -0.24 11.35
N ARG A 111 21.94 0.96 10.78
CA ARG A 111 23.14 1.80 10.93
C ARG A 111 23.28 2.08 12.42
N ILE A 112 24.07 1.26 13.10
CA ILE A 112 24.59 1.52 14.43
C ILE A 112 25.52 2.72 14.25
N LEU A 113 25.05 3.91 14.59
CA LEU A 113 25.91 5.06 14.80
C LEU A 113 26.76 4.73 16.04
N LYS A 114 28.03 4.41 15.81
CA LYS A 114 29.03 4.41 16.88
C LYS A 114 29.25 5.88 17.24
N ILE A 115 28.91 6.24 18.48
CA ILE A 115 29.32 7.49 19.13
C ILE A 115 30.69 7.24 19.74
#